data_AF-A0A550GQ50-F1
#
_entry.id   AF-A0A550GQ50-F1
#
_cell.length_a   1.000
_cell.length_b   1.000
_cell.length_c   1.000
_cell.angle_alpha   90.00
_cell.angle_beta   90.00
_cell.angle_gamma   90.00
#
_symmetry.space_group_name_H-M   'P 1'
#
loop_
_entity.id
_entity.type
_entity.pdbx_description
1 polymer ?
#
loop_
_entity_poly.entity_id
_entity_poly.type
_entity_poly.pdbx_seq_one_letter_code
_entity_poly.pdbx_strand_id
1 'polypeptide(L)' 'MVALSVMAEVCSTCGLPNDLCVCGEIEKEQQRIRIRLETRKFGRSNTVVDGMEDKNTKLSEIAQKLK' A
#
# COMPACT_ATOMS: atom_id res chain seq x y z
N MET A 1 -30.10 -5.06 31.63
CA MET A 1 -29.78 -4.06 30.60
C MET A 1 -28.26 -4.01 30.51
N VAL A 2 -27.67 -4.98 29.81
CA VAL A 2 -26.21 -5.22 29.85
C VAL A 2 -25.54 -4.22 28.90
N ALA A 3 -24.77 -3.31 29.48
CA ALA A 3 -23.86 -2.44 28.74
C ALA A 3 -22.73 -3.30 28.15
N LEU A 4 -22.84 -3.65 26.87
CA LEU A 4 -21.70 -4.16 26.10
C LEU A 4 -20.84 -2.96 25.70
N SER A 5 -19.92 -2.57 26.58
CA SER A 5 -18.75 -1.79 26.17
C SER A 5 -17.79 -2.74 25.46
N VAL A 6 -18.08 -3.08 24.20
CA VAL A 6 -17.05 -3.64 23.34
C VAL A 6 -16.15 -2.47 23.00
N MET A 7 -14.97 -2.39 23.63
CA MET A 7 -13.87 -1.55 23.15
C MET A 7 -13.31 -2.17 21.86
N ALA A 8 -14.19 -2.46 20.90
CA ALA A 8 -13.77 -2.83 19.57
C ALA A 8 -13.13 -1.59 19.00
N GLU A 9 -11.84 -1.65 18.75
CA GLU A 9 -11.14 -0.65 17.98
C GLU A 9 -11.92 -0.50 16.66
N VAL A 10 -12.59 0.65 16.51
CA VAL A 10 -13.43 0.94 15.35
C VAL A 10 -12.56 1.66 14.34
N CYS A 11 -12.56 1.18 13.10
CA CYS A 11 -11.84 1.86 12.04
C CYS A 11 -12.47 3.24 11.78
N SER A 12 -11.68 4.31 11.87
CA SER A 12 -12.13 5.69 11.63
C SER A 12 -12.54 5.97 10.18
N THR A 13 -12.15 5.09 9.24
CA THR A 13 -12.39 5.26 7.81
C THR A 13 -13.73 4.67 7.37
N CYS A 14 -14.11 3.51 7.91
CA CYS A 14 -15.33 2.79 7.53
C CYS A 14 -16.34 2.59 8.67
N GLY A 15 -15.97 2.82 9.93
CA GLY A 15 -16.85 2.68 11.08
C GLY A 15 -17.15 1.24 11.50
N LEU A 16 -16.49 0.25 10.88
CA LEU A 16 -16.62 -1.16 11.26
C LEU A 16 -15.66 -1.49 12.42
N PRO A 17 -16.03 -2.44 13.29
CA PRO A 17 -15.09 -3.10 14.19
C PRO A 17 -13.88 -3.62 13.42
N ASN A 18 -12.67 -3.51 13.98
CA ASN A 18 -11.43 -3.94 13.32
C ASN A 18 -11.48 -5.38 12.80
N ASP A 19 -12.20 -6.28 13.47
CA ASP A 19 -12.39 -7.67 13.05
C ASP A 19 -13.12 -7.83 11.70
N LEU A 20 -13.87 -6.82 11.27
CA LEU A 20 -14.61 -6.80 10.00
C LEU A 20 -14.07 -5.73 9.02
N CYS A 21 -13.00 -5.03 9.39
CA CYS A 21 -12.47 -3.94 8.58
C CYS A 21 -11.67 -4.47 7.39
N VAL A 22 -12.07 -4.07 6.18
CA VAL A 22 -11.39 -4.42 4.91
C VAL A 22 -10.69 -3.22 4.26
N CYS A 23 -10.58 -2.07 4.95
CA CYS A 23 -9.97 -0.86 4.38
C CYS A 23 -8.54 -1.10 3.86
N GLY A 24 -7.75 -1.92 4.55
CA GLY A 24 -6.39 -2.25 4.10
C GLY A 24 -6.34 -3.13 2.85
N GLU A 25 -7.37 -3.94 2.58
CA GLU A 25 -7.46 -4.71 1.33
C GLU A 25 -7.86 -3.80 0.17
N ILE A 26 -8.82 -2.90 0.41
CA ILE A 26 -9.26 -1.91 -0.57
C ILE A 26 -8.10 -1.00 -0.98
N GLU A 27 -7.30 -0.50 -0.03
CA GLU A 27 -6.13 0.33 -0.31
C GLU A 27 -5.11 -0.39 -1.21
N LYS A 28 -4.85 -1.68 -0.94
CA LYS A 28 -3.95 -2.51 -1.77
C LYS A 28 -4.50 -2.76 -3.17
N GLU A 29 -5.80 -2.95 -3.30
CA GLU A 29 -6.44 -3.23 -4.60
C GLU A 29 -6.54 -1.97 -5.49
N GLN A 30 -6.69 -0.80 -4.88
CA GLN A 30 -6.63 0.48 -5.58
C GLN A 30 -5.22 0.80 -6.11
N GLN A 31 -4.18 0.29 -5.46
CA GLN A 31 -2.80 0.53 -5.88
C GLN A 31 -2.48 -0.18 -7.21
N ARG A 32 -2.04 0.59 -8.21
CA ARG A 32 -1.71 0.07 -9.55
C ARG A 32 -0.23 0.23 -9.87
N ILE A 33 0.52 -0.87 -9.79
CA ILE A 33 1.96 -0.87 -10.11
C ILE A 33 2.17 -1.10 -11.62
N ARG A 34 3.04 -0.29 -12.23
CA ARG A 34 3.45 -0.45 -13.64
C ARG A 34 4.94 -0.70 -13.72
N ILE A 35 5.34 -1.73 -14.46
CA ILE A 35 6.75 -2.09 -14.69
C ILE A 35 7.03 -1.95 -16.18
N ARG A 36 8.07 -1.19 -16.54
CA ARG A 36 8.46 -0.94 -17.92
C ARG A 36 9.97 -0.93 -18.08
N LEU A 37 10.44 -1.30 -19.27
CA LEU A 37 11.83 -1.18 -19.66
C LEU A 37 12.01 0.08 -20.48
N GLU A 38 12.97 0.91 -20.09
CA GLU A 38 13.34 2.12 -20.81
C GLU A 38 14.82 2.08 -21.17
N THR A 39 15.14 2.49 -22.39
CA THR A 39 16.54 2.68 -22.80
C THR A 39 16.97 4.08 -22.43
N ARG A 40 17.95 4.20 -21.52
CA ARG A 40 18.52 5.48 -21.09
C ARG A 40 19.84 5.79 -21.81
N LYS A 41 20.51 6.87 -21.39
CA LYS A 41 21.82 7.29 -21.94
C LYS A 41 22.77 6.09 -22.04
N PHE A 42 23.55 6.07 -23.12
CA PHE A 42 24.48 4.98 -23.46
C PHE A 42 23.82 3.65 -23.85
N GLY A 43 22.55 3.66 -24.26
CA GLY A 43 21.86 2.47 -24.79
C GLY A 43 21.61 1.40 -23.73
N ARG A 44 21.72 1.74 -22.44
CA ARG A 44 21.50 0.79 -21.34
C ARG A 44 20.02 0.66 -21.04
N SER A 45 19.56 -0.57 -20.85
CA SER A 45 18.21 -0.87 -20.38
C SER A 45 18.09 -0.59 -18.89
N ASN A 46 17.09 0.19 -18.51
CA ASN A 46 16.71 0.46 -17.14
C ASN A 46 15.27 -0.01 -16.93
N THR A 47 15.03 -0.72 -15.82
CA THR A 47 13.69 -1.06 -15.38
C THR A 47 13.13 0.09 -14.55
N VAL A 48 11.96 0.58 -14.93
CA VAL A 48 11.21 1.61 -14.21
C VAL A 48 9.98 0.96 -13.60
N VAL A 49 9.79 1.17 -12.29
CA VAL A 49 8.65 0.69 -11.52
C VAL A 49 7.91 1.90 -10.97
N ASP A 50 6.67 2.10 -11.42
CA ASP A 50 5.81 3.22 -11.08
C ASP A 50 4.54 2.74 -10.33
N GLY A 51 3.81 3.66 -9.70
CA GLY A 51 2.50 3.36 -9.11
C GLY A 51 2.54 2.83 -7.68
N MET A 52 3.61 3.14 -6.95
CA MET A 52 3.74 2.91 -5.51
C MET A 52 3.49 4.23 -4.75
N GLU A 53 2.24 4.67 -4.69
CA GLU A 53 1.81 5.93 -4.04
C GLU A 53 1.26 5.73 -2.63
N ASP A 54 1.72 4.71 -1.92
CA ASP A 54 1.28 4.45 -0.56
C ASP A 54 2.15 5.24 0.43
N LYS A 55 1.52 6.06 1.27
CA LYS A 55 2.19 6.90 2.29
C LYS A 55 2.98 6.07 3.30
N ASN A 56 2.63 4.79 3.46
CA ASN A 56 3.34 3.87 4.35
C ASN A 56 4.46 3.10 3.64
N THR A 57 4.54 3.18 2.31
CA THR A 57 5.56 2.46 1.53
C THR A 57 6.86 3.26 1.44
N LYS A 58 7.89 2.80 2.15
CA LYS A 58 9.24 3.40 2.09
C LYS A 58 10.00 2.95 0.85
N LEU A 59 9.84 3.70 -0.25
CA LEU A 59 10.51 3.44 -1.53
C LEU A 59 12.04 3.30 -1.40
N SER A 60 12.67 4.07 -0.51
CA SER A 60 14.12 4.01 -0.28
C SER A 60 14.58 2.67 0.31
N GLU A 61 13.82 2.08 1.22
CA GLU A 61 14.15 0.77 1.81
C GLU A 61 13.96 -0.35 0.78
N ILE A 62 12.90 -0.27 -0.03
CA ILE A 62 12.63 -1.22 -1.11
C ILE A 62 13.74 -1.14 -2.16
N ALA A 63 14.12 0.07 -2.58
CA ALA A 63 15.21 0.26 -3.53
C ALA A 63 16.55 -0.28 -3.00
N GLN A 64 16.83 -0.15 -1.69
CA GLN A 64 18.03 -0.73 -1.09
C GLN A 64 18.04 -2.26 -1.12
N LYS A 65 16.89 -2.91 -0.91
CA LYS A 65 16.76 -4.38 -1.01
C LYS A 65 16.90 -4.90 -2.44
N LEU A 66 16.63 -4.06 -3.43
CA LEU A 66 16.69 -4.40 -4.86
C LEU A 66 18.02 -4.00 -5.54
N LYS A 67 18.96 -3.40 -4.81
CA LYS A 67 20.33 -3.17 -5.30
C LYS A 67 21.06 -4.49 -5.52
#